data_AF-A0A955XSX8-F1
#
_entry.id   AF-A0A955XSX8-F1
#
_cell.length_a   1.000
_cell.length_b   1.000
_cell.length_c   1.000
_cell.angle_alpha   90.00
_cell.angle_beta   90.00
_cell.angle_gamma   90.00
#
_symmetry.space_group_name_H-M   'P 1'
#
loop_
_entity.id
_entity.type
_entity.pdbx_description
1 polymer ?
#
loop_
_entity_poly.entity_id
_entity_poly.type
_entity_poly.pdbx_seq_one_letter_code
_entity_poly.pdbx_strand_id
1 'polypeptide(L)'
;MKWTNRSLAFALLTVSLLPGCFGRSPADGLAFADGQEGDPCERDAECEFGLGCFEGTCGTQTVARAEGPPPQQDVREDSAVTDISTTADVQEDDTAPDIVVTPGFDCINGDQVVSGGSQISGSTVTSSNRVSGVCGGQRAPETRYLVRVEESGTYTFAITWSDYDTVMYLSEACGEDAEFACNDDDPASSSTNSFIRSFLDPGDYVLTVDGFGDDRGAFELTVDVAN
;
A
#
# COMPACT_ATOMS: atom_id res chain seq x y z
N MET A 1 59.33 22.47 -5.16
CA MET A 1 59.67 23.57 -4.22
C MET A 1 58.40 23.95 -3.46
N LYS A 2 58.34 23.57 -2.18
CA LYS A 2 58.07 24.39 -0.97
C LYS A 2 56.66 25.04 -0.88
N TRP A 3 55.90 25.04 0.23
CA TRP A 3 55.98 24.62 1.66
C TRP A 3 54.52 24.72 2.22
N THR A 4 53.92 23.67 2.83
CA THR A 4 53.58 23.47 4.28
C THR A 4 52.54 24.39 4.98
N ASN A 5 51.52 23.79 5.60
CA ASN A 5 51.13 23.82 7.04
C ASN A 5 49.63 23.43 7.18
N ARG A 6 49.23 22.28 7.76
CA ARG A 6 49.17 21.88 9.19
C ARG A 6 48.52 22.91 10.12
N SER A 7 47.29 22.61 10.55
CA SER A 7 46.79 22.90 11.90
C SER A 7 45.87 21.77 12.37
N LEU A 8 46.33 21.08 13.41
CA LEU A 8 45.52 20.24 14.29
C LEU A 8 44.75 21.17 15.24
N ALA A 9 43.49 20.85 15.54
CA ALA A 9 42.81 21.34 16.73
C ALA A 9 42.15 20.14 17.44
N PHE A 10 42.76 19.80 18.57
CA PHE A 10 42.25 18.93 19.63
C PHE A 10 41.39 19.77 20.58
N ALA A 11 40.19 19.30 20.93
CA ALA A 11 39.42 19.59 22.16
C ALA A 11 37.95 19.20 21.91
N LEU A 12 37.18 18.59 22.79
CA LEU A 12 37.36 18.13 24.15
C LEU A 12 36.21 17.12 24.38
N LEU A 13 36.56 15.98 24.98
CA LEU A 13 35.64 14.94 25.43
C LEU A 13 34.91 15.45 26.68
N THR A 14 33.58 15.49 26.69
CA THR A 14 32.80 15.45 27.95
C THR A 14 31.76 14.36 27.85
N VAL A 15 32.13 13.19 28.35
CA VAL A 15 31.23 12.12 28.77
C VAL A 15 30.70 12.52 30.15
N SER A 16 29.41 12.82 30.25
CA SER A 16 28.69 12.83 31.53
C SER A 16 27.73 11.66 31.53
N LEU A 17 28.11 10.63 32.27
CA LEU A 17 27.34 9.42 32.51
C LEU A 17 27.02 9.38 34.02
N LEU A 18 25.80 8.88 34.30
CA LEU A 18 25.30 8.34 35.57
C LEU A 18 24.57 9.34 36.51
N PRO A 19 23.80 8.82 37.50
CA PRO A 19 22.50 8.20 37.32
C PRO A 19 21.50 8.74 38.37
N GLY A 20 20.19 8.67 38.14
CA GLY A 20 19.26 9.22 39.13
C GLY A 20 17.81 8.86 38.93
N CYS A 21 17.49 7.56 38.91
CA CYS A 21 16.16 7.11 39.30
C CYS A 21 15.93 7.50 40.77
N PHE A 22 15.11 8.52 41.02
CA PHE A 22 14.59 8.80 42.36
C PHE A 22 13.17 8.23 42.43
N GLY A 23 13.05 7.06 43.05
CA GLY A 23 11.78 6.47 43.45
C GLY A 23 11.46 6.75 44.92
N ARG A 24 10.17 7.03 45.17
CA ARG A 24 9.35 7.01 46.42
C ARG A 24 8.56 8.32 46.56
N SER A 25 7.27 8.36 46.88
CA SER A 25 6.31 7.34 47.34
C SER A 25 4.88 7.92 47.22
N PRO A 26 3.82 7.12 47.47
CA PRO A 26 2.45 7.36 47.03
C PRO A 26 1.64 8.15 48.07
N ALA A 27 0.66 8.92 47.60
CA ALA A 27 -0.61 9.18 48.28
C ALA A 27 -1.42 10.16 47.42
N ASP A 28 -2.33 9.61 46.62
CA ASP A 28 -3.64 10.17 46.28
C ASP A 28 -4.31 9.01 45.52
N GLY A 29 -5.11 8.18 46.17
CA GLY A 29 -6.41 8.59 46.69
C GLY A 29 -7.44 7.94 45.78
N LEU A 30 -7.74 6.69 46.12
CA LEU A 30 -8.65 5.78 45.42
C LEU A 30 -10.04 6.39 45.24
N ALA A 31 -10.54 6.36 44.01
CA ALA A 31 -11.97 6.24 43.73
C ALA A 31 -12.12 5.13 42.68
N PHE A 32 -12.11 3.88 43.15
CA PHE A 32 -12.62 2.76 42.36
C PHE A 32 -14.15 2.86 42.37
N ALA A 33 -14.70 3.32 41.25
CA ALA A 33 -16.10 3.12 40.94
C ALA A 33 -16.29 1.70 40.41
N ASP A 34 -17.30 1.06 40.99
CA ASP A 34 -17.77 -0.29 40.77
C ASP A 34 -18.16 -0.56 39.31
N GLY A 35 -17.89 -1.78 38.85
CA GLY A 35 -18.57 -2.39 37.71
C GLY A 35 -17.92 -2.23 36.34
N GLN A 36 -17.05 -3.18 35.99
CA GLN A 36 -16.98 -3.98 34.76
C GLN A 36 -15.53 -4.51 34.63
N GLU A 37 -15.21 -5.52 35.43
CA GLU A 37 -14.01 -6.34 35.25
C GLU A 37 -14.16 -7.05 33.89
N GLY A 38 -13.44 -6.57 32.88
CA GLY A 38 -13.13 -7.41 31.73
C GLY A 38 -12.04 -8.35 32.19
N ASP A 39 -12.31 -9.66 32.15
CA ASP A 39 -11.37 -10.68 32.61
C ASP A 39 -10.02 -10.49 31.88
N PRO A 40 -8.88 -10.36 32.61
CA PRO A 40 -7.57 -10.31 31.99
C PRO A 40 -7.32 -11.65 31.27
N CYS A 41 -6.74 -11.60 30.07
CA CYS A 41 -6.45 -12.83 29.32
C CYS A 41 -5.54 -13.75 30.14
N GLU A 42 -5.92 -15.02 30.30
CA GLU A 42 -5.16 -15.99 31.11
C GLU A 42 -4.22 -16.84 30.23
N ARG A 43 -4.45 -16.86 28.90
CA ARG A 43 -3.67 -17.66 27.94
C ARG A 43 -3.58 -16.99 26.56
N ASP A 44 -2.45 -17.19 25.88
CA ASP A 44 -2.14 -16.59 24.56
C ASP A 44 -3.20 -16.82 23.47
N ALA A 45 -3.98 -17.89 23.55
CA ALA A 45 -5.02 -18.22 22.57
C ALA A 45 -6.27 -17.33 22.64
N GLU A 46 -6.39 -16.51 23.69
CA GLU A 46 -7.52 -15.59 23.91
C GLU A 46 -7.28 -14.21 23.27
N CYS A 47 -6.07 -13.97 22.76
CA CYS A 47 -5.72 -12.75 22.04
C CYS A 47 -5.97 -12.90 20.54
N GLU A 48 -6.70 -11.96 19.96
CA GLU A 48 -6.83 -11.91 18.51
C GLU A 48 -5.47 -11.62 17.84
N PHE A 49 -5.31 -12.12 16.61
CA PHE A 49 -4.11 -11.93 15.78
C PHE A 49 -2.82 -12.57 16.29
N GLY A 50 -2.92 -13.61 17.12
CA GLY A 50 -1.76 -14.40 17.55
C GLY A 50 -0.79 -13.65 18.47
N LEU A 51 -1.29 -12.63 19.17
CA LEU A 51 -0.53 -11.89 20.18
C LEU A 51 -0.39 -12.72 21.46
N GLY A 52 0.74 -12.59 22.16
CA GLY A 52 0.94 -13.25 23.46
C GLY A 52 0.26 -12.50 24.61
N CYS A 53 -0.19 -13.23 25.62
CA CYS A 53 -0.65 -12.67 26.89
C CYS A 53 0.56 -12.38 27.77
N PHE A 54 0.77 -11.10 28.11
CA PHE A 54 1.79 -10.68 29.06
C PHE A 54 1.14 -9.82 30.15
N GLU A 55 1.23 -10.29 31.40
CA GLU A 55 0.68 -9.61 32.59
C GLU A 55 -0.79 -9.18 32.47
N GLY A 56 -1.62 -10.01 31.82
CA GLY A 56 -3.07 -9.77 31.65
C GLY A 56 -3.43 -8.85 30.49
N THR A 57 -2.49 -8.58 29.58
CA THR A 57 -2.70 -7.75 28.38
C THR A 57 -2.27 -8.48 27.11
N CYS A 58 -3.01 -8.31 26.02
CA CYS A 58 -2.66 -8.82 24.70
C CYS A 58 -1.68 -7.87 23.99
N GLY A 59 -0.41 -8.25 23.88
CA GLY A 59 0.62 -7.44 23.23
C GLY A 59 0.93 -6.11 23.95
N THR A 60 1.19 -5.04 23.19
CA THR A 60 1.55 -3.70 23.71
C THR A 60 0.47 -2.63 23.51
N GLN A 61 -0.75 -3.02 23.13
CA GLN A 61 -1.84 -2.06 22.89
C GLN A 61 -2.90 -2.15 24.00
N THR A 62 -3.08 -1.07 24.76
CA THR A 62 -4.42 -0.77 25.31
C THR A 62 -5.31 -0.37 24.14
N VAL A 63 -5.98 -1.34 23.53
CA VAL A 63 -6.96 -1.08 22.48
C VAL A 63 -8.22 -0.52 23.15
N ALA A 64 -8.56 0.73 22.83
CA ALA A 64 -9.85 1.31 23.19
C ALA A 64 -10.96 0.49 22.51
N ARG A 65 -12.01 0.18 23.27
CA ARG A 65 -13.18 -0.58 22.84
C ARG A 65 -13.73 -0.03 21.51
N ALA A 66 -13.69 -0.85 20.47
CA ALA A 66 -14.60 -0.68 19.34
C ALA A 66 -16.00 -0.93 19.88
N GLU A 67 -16.83 0.12 19.95
CA GLU A 67 -18.26 -0.04 20.14
C GLU A 67 -18.77 -0.93 19.00
N GLY A 68 -19.25 -2.12 19.35
CA GLY A 68 -19.86 -3.04 18.40
C GLY A 68 -21.09 -2.40 17.72
N PRO A 69 -21.53 -2.95 16.58
CA PRO A 69 -22.71 -2.43 15.89
C PRO A 69 -23.93 -2.41 16.84
N PRO A 70 -24.80 -1.39 16.75
CA PRO A 70 -25.92 -1.23 17.67
C PRO A 70 -26.87 -2.44 17.61
N PRO A 71 -27.55 -2.76 18.73
CA PRO A 71 -28.46 -3.90 18.80
C PRO A 71 -29.63 -3.69 17.83
N GLN A 72 -29.90 -4.70 17.01
CA GLN A 72 -31.06 -4.70 16.12
C GLN A 72 -32.34 -4.65 16.95
N GLN A 73 -33.17 -3.65 16.69
CA GLN A 73 -34.48 -3.51 17.30
C GLN A 73 -35.42 -4.57 16.71
N ASP A 74 -36.02 -5.32 17.63
CA ASP A 74 -37.09 -6.31 17.46
C ASP A 74 -38.25 -5.74 16.61
N VAL A 75 -38.37 -6.22 15.37
CA VAL A 75 -39.46 -5.84 14.46
C VAL A 75 -40.70 -6.63 14.87
N ARG A 76 -41.66 -5.95 15.53
CA ARG A 76 -43.01 -6.48 15.70
C ARG A 76 -43.76 -6.35 14.38
N GLU A 77 -44.11 -7.49 13.80
CA GLU A 77 -45.12 -7.60 12.76
C GLU A 77 -46.50 -7.24 13.33
N ASP A 78 -47.19 -6.27 12.73
CA ASP A 78 -48.61 -6.41 12.37
C ASP A 78 -49.09 -5.30 11.41
N SER A 79 -49.70 -5.73 10.31
CA SER A 79 -50.72 -5.05 9.51
C SER A 79 -50.37 -3.77 8.71
N ALA A 80 -50.00 -3.96 7.44
CA ALA A 80 -50.91 -3.72 6.29
C ALA A 80 -50.15 -3.85 4.95
N VAL A 81 -49.85 -5.08 4.52
CA VAL A 81 -49.47 -5.36 3.13
C VAL A 81 -50.77 -5.42 2.32
N THR A 82 -50.94 -4.50 1.37
CA THR A 82 -51.98 -4.61 0.35
C THR A 82 -51.35 -5.27 -0.86
N ASP A 83 -51.73 -6.51 -1.14
CA ASP A 83 -51.28 -7.31 -2.29
C ASP A 83 -51.55 -6.61 -3.62
N ILE A 84 -50.51 -6.45 -4.45
CA ILE A 84 -50.60 -6.72 -5.89
C ILE A 84 -49.39 -7.57 -6.31
N SER A 85 -49.74 -8.80 -6.67
CA SER A 85 -49.05 -9.73 -7.54
C SER A 85 -48.30 -9.08 -8.72
N THR A 86 -47.01 -9.39 -8.81
CA THR A 86 -46.48 -10.06 -10.01
C THR A 86 -45.45 -11.07 -9.54
N THR A 87 -45.73 -12.34 -9.76
CA THR A 87 -44.70 -13.36 -10.00
C THR A 87 -43.85 -12.90 -11.17
N ALA A 88 -42.74 -12.22 -10.89
CA ALA A 88 -41.59 -12.26 -11.76
C ALA A 88 -40.65 -13.25 -11.10
N ASP A 89 -40.60 -14.45 -11.69
CA ASP A 89 -39.56 -15.42 -11.38
C ASP A 89 -38.22 -14.69 -11.52
N VAL A 90 -37.53 -14.48 -10.41
CA VAL A 90 -36.09 -14.18 -10.48
C VAL A 90 -35.49 -15.50 -10.93
N GLN A 91 -35.38 -15.69 -12.24
CA GLN A 91 -34.40 -16.66 -12.74
C GLN A 91 -33.08 -16.22 -12.12
N GLU A 92 -32.46 -17.12 -11.36
CA GLU A 92 -31.05 -17.00 -11.03
C GLU A 92 -30.35 -16.78 -12.37
N ASP A 93 -29.86 -15.57 -12.57
CA ASP A 93 -29.08 -15.25 -13.74
C ASP A 93 -27.70 -15.88 -13.53
N ASP A 94 -27.60 -17.16 -13.87
CA ASP A 94 -26.36 -17.95 -13.94
C ASP A 94 -25.34 -17.34 -14.92
N THR A 95 -25.62 -16.17 -15.53
CA THR A 95 -24.67 -15.41 -16.35
C THR A 95 -24.01 -14.24 -15.64
N ALA A 96 -24.31 -13.99 -14.36
CA ALA A 96 -23.47 -13.11 -13.56
C ALA A 96 -22.05 -13.71 -13.47
N PRO A 97 -21.00 -12.99 -13.89
CA PRO A 97 -19.65 -13.51 -13.78
C PRO A 97 -19.34 -13.72 -12.30
N ASP A 98 -18.78 -14.88 -11.97
CA ASP A 98 -18.17 -15.13 -10.66
C ASP A 98 -17.24 -13.95 -10.34
N ILE A 99 -17.47 -13.28 -9.21
CA ILE A 99 -16.52 -12.29 -8.70
C ILE A 99 -15.31 -13.12 -8.25
N VAL A 100 -14.36 -13.32 -9.17
CA VAL A 100 -13.07 -13.92 -8.86
C VAL A 100 -12.32 -12.90 -8.01
N VAL A 101 -12.40 -13.03 -6.70
CA VAL A 101 -11.48 -12.39 -5.78
C VAL A 101 -10.15 -13.09 -5.97
N THR A 102 -9.31 -12.62 -6.90
CA THR A 102 -7.95 -13.13 -7.01
C THR A 102 -7.14 -12.60 -5.83
N PRO A 103 -6.59 -13.49 -4.97
CA PRO A 103 -5.61 -13.08 -3.98
C PRO A 103 -4.39 -12.54 -4.74
N GLY A 104 -4.01 -11.29 -4.49
CA GLY A 104 -3.00 -10.57 -5.29
C GLY A 104 -3.41 -9.17 -5.74
N PHE A 105 -4.57 -8.67 -5.30
CA PHE A 105 -4.97 -7.28 -5.53
C PHE A 105 -4.65 -6.31 -4.38
N ASP A 106 -4.09 -6.78 -3.26
CA ASP A 106 -3.98 -5.96 -2.04
C ASP A 106 -2.92 -4.82 -2.13
N CYS A 107 -2.09 -4.82 -3.19
CA CYS A 107 -1.06 -3.79 -3.39
C CYS A 107 -1.43 -2.73 -4.43
N ILE A 108 -2.54 -2.91 -5.16
CA ILE A 108 -3.08 -1.94 -6.12
C ILE A 108 -4.54 -1.74 -5.80
N ASN A 109 -4.98 -0.49 -5.63
CA ASN A 109 -6.41 -0.22 -5.61
C ASN A 109 -6.97 -0.63 -6.97
N GLY A 110 -7.76 -1.72 -7.03
CA GLY A 110 -8.12 -2.49 -8.24
C GLY A 110 -8.78 -1.74 -9.40
N ASP A 111 -8.89 -0.41 -9.33
CA ASP A 111 -9.45 0.47 -10.34
C ASP A 111 -8.45 0.83 -11.47
N GLN A 112 -7.20 0.35 -11.43
CA GLN A 112 -6.16 0.72 -12.39
C GLN A 112 -5.60 -0.51 -13.13
N VAL A 113 -6.43 -1.17 -13.93
CA VAL A 113 -6.02 -2.29 -14.80
C VAL A 113 -5.71 -1.79 -16.22
N VAL A 114 -4.59 -2.23 -16.79
CA VAL A 114 -4.13 -1.92 -18.15
C VAL A 114 -3.77 -3.20 -18.90
N SER A 115 -3.91 -3.16 -20.22
CA SER A 115 -3.57 -4.26 -21.14
C SER A 115 -2.96 -3.73 -22.43
N GLY A 116 -2.52 -4.62 -23.33
CA GLY A 116 -2.02 -4.22 -24.65
C GLY A 116 -3.03 -3.34 -25.40
N GLY A 117 -2.56 -2.22 -25.94
CA GLY A 117 -3.35 -1.17 -26.60
C GLY A 117 -3.82 -0.03 -25.68
N SER A 118 -3.54 -0.08 -24.37
CA SER A 118 -4.01 0.96 -23.43
C SER A 118 -3.27 2.29 -23.62
N GLN A 119 -4.01 3.39 -23.43
CA GLN A 119 -3.47 4.76 -23.33
C GLN A 119 -4.05 5.40 -22.09
N ILE A 120 -3.19 5.92 -21.21
CA ILE A 120 -3.57 6.39 -19.88
C ILE A 120 -3.00 7.79 -19.64
N SER A 121 -3.87 8.73 -19.30
CA SER A 121 -3.49 10.03 -18.72
C SER A 121 -3.47 9.90 -17.19
N GLY A 122 -2.31 10.07 -16.58
CA GLY A 122 -2.09 9.83 -15.15
C GLY A 122 -1.37 10.98 -14.43
N SER A 123 -1.25 10.85 -13.11
CA SER A 123 -0.43 11.77 -12.30
C SER A 123 0.06 11.09 -11.02
N THR A 124 1.22 11.54 -10.53
CA THR A 124 1.82 11.14 -9.25
C THR A 124 1.67 12.21 -8.15
N VAL A 125 1.13 13.39 -8.46
CA VAL A 125 1.15 14.57 -7.56
C VAL A 125 0.49 14.33 -6.20
N THR A 126 -0.61 13.59 -6.17
CA THR A 126 -1.38 13.31 -4.95
C THR A 126 -1.12 11.92 -4.37
N SER A 127 -0.22 11.15 -4.99
CA SER A 127 0.12 9.80 -4.57
C SER A 127 1.07 9.80 -3.37
N SER A 128 1.22 8.65 -2.73
CA SER A 128 2.20 8.43 -1.65
C SER A 128 3.47 7.80 -2.19
N ASN A 129 4.59 7.98 -1.50
CA ASN A 129 5.80 7.16 -1.68
C ASN A 129 5.70 5.90 -0.81
N ARG A 130 5.59 4.71 -1.41
CA ARG A 130 5.49 3.42 -0.71
C ARG A 130 6.45 2.38 -1.25
N VAL A 131 6.73 2.42 -2.54
CA VAL A 131 7.66 1.51 -3.23
C VAL A 131 8.72 2.32 -3.96
N SER A 132 9.78 1.64 -4.36
CA SER A 132 10.87 2.24 -5.14
C SER A 132 11.51 1.18 -6.00
N GLY A 133 11.94 1.56 -7.20
CA GLY A 133 12.64 0.66 -8.10
C GLY A 133 14.16 0.68 -7.92
N VAL A 134 14.84 -0.26 -8.57
CA VAL A 134 16.31 -0.31 -8.58
C VAL A 134 16.89 0.90 -9.33
N CYS A 135 16.19 1.39 -10.36
CA CYS A 135 16.61 2.56 -11.14
C CYS A 135 16.13 3.92 -10.59
N GLY A 136 15.33 3.98 -9.51
CA GLY A 136 14.85 5.27 -9.00
C GLY A 136 13.63 5.18 -8.07
N GLY A 137 12.98 6.32 -7.79
CA GLY A 137 11.73 6.37 -7.01
C GLY A 137 11.87 6.44 -5.49
N GLN A 138 13.08 6.51 -4.93
CA GLN A 138 13.27 6.39 -3.47
C GLN A 138 12.69 7.56 -2.66
N ARG A 139 12.35 8.68 -3.30
CA ARG A 139 11.84 9.90 -2.63
C ARG A 139 10.65 10.56 -3.34
N ALA A 140 10.20 10.00 -4.46
CA ALA A 140 9.08 10.50 -5.25
C ALA A 140 7.81 9.68 -5.00
N PRO A 141 6.62 10.26 -5.14
CA PRO A 141 5.37 9.51 -5.07
C PRO A 141 5.13 8.70 -6.35
N GLU A 142 4.55 7.51 -6.23
CA GLU A 142 4.28 6.62 -7.35
C GLU A 142 2.79 6.36 -7.61
N THR A 143 2.48 5.97 -8.85
CA THR A 143 1.18 5.43 -9.26
C THR A 143 1.39 4.03 -9.86
N ARG A 144 0.53 3.08 -9.48
CA ARG A 144 0.68 1.66 -9.83
C ARG A 144 -0.51 1.17 -10.65
N TYR A 145 -0.22 0.32 -11.63
CA TYR A 145 -1.19 -0.28 -12.55
C TYR A 145 -1.05 -1.80 -12.54
N LEU A 146 -2.18 -2.51 -12.52
CA LEU A 146 -2.19 -3.94 -12.80
C LEU A 146 -2.10 -4.13 -14.31
N VAL A 147 -1.06 -4.79 -14.78
CA VAL A 147 -0.94 -5.18 -16.18
C VAL A 147 -1.50 -6.58 -16.37
N ARG A 148 -2.55 -6.71 -17.18
CA ARG A 148 -3.10 -8.01 -17.58
C ARG A 148 -2.57 -8.44 -18.93
N VAL A 149 -1.88 -9.56 -18.95
CA VAL A 149 -1.31 -10.19 -20.15
C VAL A 149 -2.14 -11.43 -20.49
N GLU A 150 -2.88 -11.37 -21.60
CA GLU A 150 -3.74 -12.47 -22.05
C GLU A 150 -2.99 -13.47 -22.95
N GLU A 151 -2.02 -12.97 -23.72
CA GLU A 151 -1.22 -13.76 -24.66
C GLU A 151 0.27 -13.40 -24.50
N SER A 152 1.16 -14.38 -24.68
CA SER A 152 2.60 -14.11 -24.66
C SER A 152 2.97 -13.14 -25.77
N GLY A 153 3.78 -12.13 -25.46
CA GLY A 153 4.15 -11.11 -26.42
C GLY A 153 5.24 -10.17 -25.92
N THR A 154 5.77 -9.35 -26.83
CA THR A 154 6.66 -8.24 -26.43
C THR A 154 5.83 -7.02 -26.11
N TYR A 155 5.75 -6.67 -24.83
CA TYR A 155 5.07 -5.49 -24.34
C TYR A 155 6.03 -4.31 -24.27
N THR A 156 5.52 -3.14 -24.64
CA THR A 156 6.23 -1.86 -24.57
C THR A 156 5.40 -0.89 -23.75
N PHE A 157 5.95 -0.46 -22.62
CA PHE A 157 5.40 0.57 -21.76
C PHE A 157 6.21 1.84 -21.98
N ALA A 158 5.55 2.91 -22.43
CA ALA A 158 6.24 4.15 -22.78
C ALA A 158 5.51 5.36 -22.20
N ILE A 159 6.25 6.22 -21.50
CA ILE A 159 5.78 7.57 -21.21
C ILE A 159 5.97 8.41 -22.48
N THR A 160 4.87 8.76 -23.13
CA THR A 160 4.90 9.56 -24.37
C THR A 160 4.97 11.06 -24.11
N TRP A 161 4.53 11.49 -22.93
CA TRP A 161 4.64 12.85 -22.45
C TRP A 161 4.65 12.89 -20.92
N SER A 162 5.43 13.79 -20.35
CA SER A 162 5.43 14.10 -18.92
C SER A 162 5.89 15.55 -18.69
N ASP A 163 5.57 16.12 -17.52
CA ASP A 163 6.10 17.40 -17.06
C ASP A 163 7.19 17.28 -15.98
N TYR A 164 7.71 16.06 -15.77
CA TYR A 164 8.71 15.72 -14.75
C TYR A 164 9.62 14.57 -15.22
N ASP A 165 10.70 14.31 -14.50
CA ASP A 165 11.58 13.18 -14.79
C ASP A 165 10.99 11.88 -14.22
N THR A 166 10.64 10.95 -15.10
CA THR A 166 9.84 9.76 -14.77
C THR A 166 10.72 8.52 -14.61
N VAL A 167 10.32 7.64 -13.70
CA VAL A 167 10.93 6.33 -13.52
C VAL A 167 9.84 5.28 -13.68
N MET A 168 10.10 4.23 -14.47
CA MET A 168 9.21 3.07 -14.54
C MET A 168 9.92 1.80 -14.08
N TYR A 169 9.17 0.94 -13.40
CA TYR A 169 9.60 -0.41 -13.06
C TYR A 169 8.44 -1.40 -13.10
N LEU A 170 8.77 -2.62 -13.48
CA LEU A 170 7.85 -3.73 -13.69
C LEU A 170 8.23 -4.85 -12.72
N SER A 171 7.25 -5.25 -11.90
CA SER A 171 7.38 -6.35 -10.95
C SER A 171 6.36 -7.44 -11.24
N GLU A 172 6.60 -8.61 -10.67
CA GLU A 172 5.57 -9.65 -10.56
C GLU A 172 4.35 -9.14 -9.76
N ALA A 173 3.29 -9.95 -9.73
CA ALA A 173 2.04 -9.62 -9.05
C ALA A 173 2.23 -9.23 -7.56
N CYS A 174 1.21 -8.61 -6.97
CA CYS A 174 1.27 -8.16 -5.59
C CYS A 174 1.69 -9.27 -4.62
N GLY A 175 2.63 -8.95 -3.73
CA GLY A 175 3.10 -9.84 -2.66
C GLY A 175 4.45 -10.50 -2.94
N GLU A 176 4.94 -10.46 -4.17
CA GLU A 176 6.28 -10.93 -4.52
C GLU A 176 7.27 -9.77 -4.76
N ASP A 177 6.77 -8.56 -5.07
CA ASP A 177 7.49 -7.27 -5.32
C ASP A 177 8.90 -7.46 -5.95
N ALA A 178 9.03 -8.48 -6.78
CA ALA A 178 10.26 -8.84 -7.46
C ALA A 178 10.28 -8.05 -8.76
N GLU A 179 10.93 -6.89 -8.71
CA GLU A 179 11.23 -6.12 -9.92
C GLU A 179 12.13 -6.95 -10.85
N PHE A 180 11.76 -7.03 -12.13
CA PHE A 180 12.54 -7.71 -13.15
C PHE A 180 12.88 -6.81 -14.35
N ALA A 181 12.28 -5.63 -14.45
CA ALA A 181 12.64 -4.63 -15.45
C ALA A 181 12.42 -3.22 -14.90
N CYS A 182 13.31 -2.30 -15.20
CA CYS A 182 13.19 -0.91 -14.80
C CYS A 182 13.99 0.01 -15.73
N ASN A 183 13.53 1.26 -15.87
CA ASN A 183 14.20 2.29 -16.66
C ASN A 183 13.67 3.68 -16.32
N ASP A 184 14.56 4.67 -16.23
CA ASP A 184 14.28 6.10 -16.06
C ASP A 184 14.39 6.90 -17.38
N ASP A 185 15.11 6.38 -18.39
CA ASP A 185 15.37 7.11 -19.64
C ASP A 185 14.90 6.36 -20.91
N ASP A 186 14.18 7.05 -21.78
CA ASP A 186 13.87 6.60 -23.14
C ASP A 186 14.92 7.15 -24.13
N PRO A 187 15.73 6.28 -24.75
CA PRO A 187 16.73 6.71 -25.72
C PRO A 187 16.14 7.31 -27.00
N ALA A 188 14.84 7.14 -27.26
CA ALA A 188 14.16 7.61 -28.46
C ALA A 188 13.35 8.91 -28.26
N SER A 189 13.12 9.35 -27.02
CA SER A 189 12.37 10.58 -26.70
C SER A 189 13.17 11.55 -25.82
N SER A 190 12.52 12.48 -25.13
CA SER A 190 13.20 13.38 -24.19
C SER A 190 13.88 12.57 -23.09
N SER A 191 15.03 13.04 -22.60
CA SER A 191 15.83 12.39 -21.54
C SER A 191 15.20 12.46 -20.14
N THR A 192 13.88 12.40 -20.06
CA THR A 192 13.08 12.48 -18.81
C THR A 192 11.88 11.54 -18.85
N ASN A 193 11.57 10.97 -20.02
CA ASN A 193 10.51 9.99 -20.15
C ASN A 193 11.11 8.60 -19.98
N SER A 194 10.47 7.76 -19.19
CA SER A 194 10.86 6.38 -18.98
C SER A 194 10.25 5.46 -20.04
N PHE A 195 10.89 4.31 -20.25
CA PHE A 195 10.50 3.32 -21.26
C PHE A 195 10.91 1.90 -20.85
N ILE A 196 9.98 0.94 -20.90
CA ILE A 196 10.27 -0.49 -20.68
C ILE A 196 9.80 -1.30 -21.88
N ARG A 197 10.64 -2.22 -22.35
CA ARG A 197 10.27 -3.23 -23.33
C ARG A 197 10.65 -4.61 -22.83
N SER A 198 9.66 -5.47 -22.63
CA SER A 198 9.84 -6.80 -22.03
C SER A 198 8.97 -7.84 -22.73
N PHE A 199 9.48 -9.07 -22.84
CA PHE A 199 8.64 -10.21 -23.23
C PHE A 199 7.89 -10.70 -21.98
N LEU A 200 6.57 -10.77 -22.07
CA LEU A 200 5.70 -11.21 -20.97
C LEU A 200 4.91 -12.43 -21.40
N ASP A 201 4.81 -13.42 -20.52
CA ASP A 201 3.88 -14.55 -20.65
C ASP A 201 2.52 -14.20 -20.02
N PRO A 202 1.43 -14.93 -20.37
CA PRO A 202 0.12 -14.75 -19.78
C PRO A 202 0.17 -14.74 -18.26
N GLY A 203 -0.41 -13.70 -17.66
CA GLY A 203 -0.32 -13.44 -16.24
C GLY A 203 -0.64 -12.00 -15.87
N ASP A 204 -0.62 -11.74 -14.56
CA ASP A 204 -0.81 -10.43 -13.99
C ASP A 204 0.54 -9.90 -13.47
N TYR A 205 0.85 -8.65 -13.80
CA TYR A 205 2.08 -7.96 -13.40
C TYR A 205 1.74 -6.58 -12.81
N VAL A 206 2.72 -5.93 -12.21
CA VAL A 206 2.55 -4.57 -11.68
C VAL A 206 3.51 -3.62 -12.37
N LEU A 207 2.95 -2.63 -13.07
CA LEU A 207 3.72 -1.49 -13.59
C LEU A 207 3.61 -0.34 -12.60
N THR A 208 4.76 0.20 -12.21
CA THR A 208 4.82 1.39 -11.37
C THR A 208 5.43 2.55 -12.15
N VAL A 209 4.76 3.70 -12.09
CA VAL A 209 5.22 4.98 -12.63
C VAL A 209 5.53 5.90 -11.46
N ASP A 210 6.76 6.39 -11.40
CA ASP A 210 7.35 7.11 -10.27
C ASP A 210 8.18 8.30 -10.79
N GLY A 211 8.81 9.05 -9.88
CA GLY A 211 9.68 10.19 -10.22
C GLY A 211 11.15 9.95 -9.91
N PHE A 212 12.03 10.58 -10.70
CA PHE A 212 13.46 10.64 -10.39
C PHE A 212 13.69 11.65 -9.25
N GLY A 213 14.44 11.26 -8.23
CA GLY A 213 14.63 12.11 -7.04
C GLY A 213 13.31 12.31 -6.28
N ASP A 214 12.85 13.56 -6.15
CA ASP A 214 11.58 13.94 -5.51
C ASP A 214 10.54 14.55 -6.47
N ASP A 215 10.81 14.43 -7.78
CA ASP A 215 9.97 14.88 -8.88
C ASP A 215 8.61 14.17 -8.89
N ARG A 216 7.59 14.87 -9.39
CA ARG A 216 6.22 14.37 -9.52
C ARG A 216 5.46 15.24 -10.51
N GLY A 217 4.43 14.69 -11.12
CA GLY A 217 3.72 15.44 -12.14
C GLY A 217 2.63 14.66 -12.86
N ALA A 218 2.23 15.18 -14.02
CA ALA A 218 1.30 14.54 -14.93
C ALA A 218 2.07 13.78 -16.03
N PHE A 219 1.47 12.72 -16.56
CA PHE A 219 2.07 11.90 -17.61
C PHE A 219 1.03 11.26 -18.53
N GLU A 220 1.46 10.88 -19.73
CA GLU A 220 0.72 10.08 -20.70
C GLU A 220 1.47 8.76 -20.96
N LEU A 221 0.87 7.64 -20.59
CA LEU A 221 1.42 6.28 -20.71
C LEU A 221 0.74 5.53 -21.86
N THR A 222 1.54 4.84 -22.69
CA THR A 222 1.05 3.87 -23.67
C THR A 222 1.54 2.46 -23.34
N VAL A 223 0.70 1.47 -23.63
CA VAL A 223 1.01 0.04 -23.52
C VAL A 223 0.79 -0.60 -24.88
N ASP A 224 1.87 -0.90 -25.60
CA ASP A 224 1.82 -1.53 -26.91
C ASP A 224 2.25 -3.00 -26.82
N VAL A 225 1.69 -3.84 -27.69
CA VAL A 225 2.02 -5.27 -27.77
C VAL A 225 2.40 -5.67 -29.19
N ALA A 226 3.50 -6.41 -29.32
CA ALA A 226 3.96 -7.00 -30.57
C ALA A 226 4.07 -8.52 -30.42
N ASN A 227 3.30 -9.25 -31.21
CA ASN A 227 3.21 -10.71 -31.23
C ASN A 227 3.85 -11.28 -32.51
#